data_AF-A0A3N5VU41-F1
#
_entry.id   AF-A0A3N5VU41-F1
#
_cell.length_a   1.000
_cell.length_b   1.000
_cell.length_c   1.000
_cell.angle_alpha   90.00
_cell.angle_beta   90.00
_cell.angle_gamma   90.00
#
_symmetry.space_group_name_H-M   'P 1'
#
loop_
_entity.id
_entity.type
_entity.pdbx_description
1 polymer ?
#
loop_
_entity_poly.entity_id
_entity_poly.type
_entity_poly.pdbx_seq_one_letter_code
_entity_poly.pdbx_strand_id
1 'polypeptide(L)' 'MNTRKDFESKLGKPIYSFTLYEKLKRVTISLDSKDYPILMVSFDIHADHETTILEKIIPFVEKELR' A
#
# COMPACT_ATOMS: atom_id res chain seq x y z
N MET A 1 9.16 12.95 -12.98
CA MET A 1 9.99 11.97 -12.22
C MET A 1 9.09 10.85 -11.76
N ASN A 2 9.51 9.60 -11.91
CA ASN A 2 8.77 8.47 -11.38
C ASN A 2 9.45 8.06 -10.08
N THR A 3 9.30 8.90 -9.05
CA THR A 3 10.09 8.84 -7.82
C THR A 3 10.09 7.46 -7.16
N ARG A 4 9.01 6.66 -7.32
CA ARG A 4 9.00 5.27 -6.83
C ARG A 4 9.97 4.38 -7.59
N LYS A 5 9.96 4.42 -8.92
CA LYS A 5 10.89 3.63 -9.76
C LYS A 5 12.32 4.13 -9.63
N ASP A 6 12.49 5.45 -9.56
CA ASP A 6 13.81 6.09 -9.53
C ASP A 6 14.60 5.73 -8.26
N PHE A 7 13.91 5.46 -7.13
CA PHE A 7 14.53 5.12 -5.85
C PHE A 7 14.47 3.64 -5.49
N GLU A 8 13.79 2.80 -6.27
CA GLU A 8 13.65 1.36 -6.00
C GLU A 8 15.01 0.66 -5.86
N SER A 9 16.00 1.04 -6.67
CA SER A 9 17.36 0.49 -6.61
C SER A 9 18.10 0.80 -5.29
N LYS A 10 17.70 1.86 -4.58
CA LYS A 10 18.34 2.30 -3.33
C LYS A 10 17.54 1.92 -2.09
N LEU A 11 16.21 2.00 -2.18
CA LEU A 11 15.29 1.84 -1.04
C LEU A 11 14.58 0.48 -1.05
N GLY A 12 14.66 -0.27 -2.15
CA GLY A 12 13.87 -1.46 -2.38
C GLY A 12 12.48 -1.16 -2.93
N LYS A 13 11.74 -2.23 -3.25
CA LYS A 13 10.36 -2.15 -3.74
C LYS A 13 9.43 -1.65 -2.64
N PRO A 14 8.55 -0.67 -2.91
CA PRO A 14 7.60 -0.20 -1.91
C PRO A 14 6.58 -1.30 -1.59
N ILE A 15 6.43 -1.63 -0.31
CA ILE A 15 5.42 -2.60 0.17
C ILE A 15 4.02 -1.96 0.12
N TYR A 16 3.89 -0.77 0.71
CA TYR A 16 2.71 0.10 0.59
C TYR A 16 3.13 1.55 0.81
N SER A 17 2.23 2.48 0.51
CA SER A 17 2.35 3.88 0.92
C SER A 17 1.10 4.33 1.64
N PHE A 18 1.23 5.18 2.65
CA PHE A 18 0.09 5.83 3.28
C PHE A 18 0.19 7.35 3.16
N THR A 19 -0.97 8.00 3.21
CA THR A 19 -1.11 9.46 3.28
C THR A 19 -2.13 9.76 4.36
N LEU A 20 -1.71 10.55 5.35
CA LEU A 20 -2.59 11.07 6.38
C LEU A 20 -3.26 12.35 5.86
N TYR A 21 -4.58 12.32 5.74
CA TYR A 21 -5.41 13.50 5.56
C TYR A 21 -6.00 13.90 6.91
N GLU A 22 -6.45 15.15 7.03
CA GLU A 22 -7.09 15.66 8.26
C GLU A 22 -8.27 14.79 8.74
N LYS A 23 -8.94 14.10 7.81
CA LYS A 23 -10.19 13.36 8.08
C LYS A 23 -10.08 11.84 7.92
N LEU A 24 -9.00 11.34 7.32
CA LEU A 24 -8.84 9.90 7.06
C LEU A 24 -7.38 9.53 6.80
N LYS A 25 -7.08 8.25 6.89
CA LYS A 25 -5.81 7.68 6.40
C LYS A 25 -6.06 6.96 5.09
N ARG A 26 -5.26 7.24 4.07
CA ARG A 26 -5.35 6.57 2.77
C ARG A 26 -4.12 5.73 2.52
N VAL A 27 -4.32 4.49 2.12
CA VAL A 27 -3.27 3.53 1.85
C VAL A 27 -3.35 3.09 0.40
N THR A 28 -2.19 2.92 -0.23
CA THR A 28 -2.05 2.43 -1.59
C THR A 28 -1.07 1.27 -1.58
N ILE A 29 -1.54 0.10 -2.03
CA ILE A 29 -0.78 -1.14 -2.15
C ILE A 29 -0.67 -1.43 -3.65
N SER A 30 0.55 -1.71 -4.12
CA SER A 30 0.75 -2.11 -5.51
C SER A 30 0.40 -3.58 -5.67
N LEU A 31 -0.49 -3.92 -6.60
CA LEU A 31 -0.71 -5.31 -6.99
C LEU A 31 0.19 -5.58 -8.21
N ASP A 32 0.98 -6.64 -8.16
CA ASP A 32 2.00 -6.98 -9.18
C ASP A 32 1.32 -7.53 -10.45
N SER A 33 0.57 -6.67 -11.14
CA SER A 33 -0.23 -7.00 -12.32
C SER A 33 0.12 -6.07 -13.47
N LYS A 34 0.04 -6.62 -14.70
CA LYS A 34 0.53 -6.02 -15.95
C LYS A 34 0.00 -4.61 -16.23
N ASP A 35 -1.15 -4.24 -15.65
CA ASP A 35 -1.83 -2.96 -15.88
C ASP A 35 -1.87 -2.02 -14.65
N TYR A 36 -1.00 -2.23 -13.65
CA TYR A 36 -0.93 -1.42 -12.43
C TYR A 36 -2.24 -1.32 -11.63
N PRO A 37 -2.95 -2.42 -11.31
CA PRO A 37 -4.04 -2.31 -10.36
C PRO A 37 -3.45 -1.99 -9.00
N ILE A 38 -3.72 -0.80 -8.50
CA ILE A 38 -3.43 -0.44 -7.12
C ILE A 38 -4.65 -0.78 -6.28
N LEU A 39 -4.43 -1.38 -5.11
CA LEU A 39 -5.47 -1.46 -4.09
C LEU A 39 -5.39 -0.19 -3.23
N MET A 40 -6.47 0.59 -3.25
CA MET A 40 -6.63 1.75 -2.39
C MET A 40 -7.58 1.45 -1.24
N VAL A 41 -7.13 1.70 -0.03
CA VAL A 41 -7.90 1.47 1.20
C VAL A 41 -7.95 2.76 2.00
N SER A 42 -9.13 3.13 2.47
CA SER A 42 -9.31 4.28 3.36
C SER A 42 -9.68 3.78 4.74
N PHE A 43 -9.03 4.34 5.75
CA PHE A 43 -9.26 4.04 7.15
C PHE A 43 -9.78 5.30 7.85
N ASP A 44 -10.60 5.07 8.88
CA ASP A 44 -10.92 6.10 9.85
C ASP A 44 -9.64 6.67 10.49
N ILE A 45 -9.67 7.94 10.88
CA ILE A 45 -8.51 8.65 11.44
C ILE A 45 -7.99 8.01 12.73
N HIS A 46 -8.85 7.35 13.51
CA HIS A 46 -8.49 6.69 14.76
C HIS A 46 -8.23 5.19 14.59
N ALA A 47 -8.43 4.64 13.39
CA ALA A 47 -8.20 3.21 13.15
C ALA A 47 -6.70 2.86 13.21
N ASP A 48 -6.42 1.68 13.74
CA ASP A 48 -5.11 1.03 13.66
C ASP A 48 -4.92 0.43 12.26
N HIS A 49 -4.51 1.31 11.35
CA HIS A 49 -4.25 0.95 9.97
C HIS A 49 -3.02 0.04 9.84
N GLU A 50 -1.99 0.18 10.67
CA GLU A 50 -0.71 -0.51 10.48
C GLU A 50 -0.85 -2.01 10.70
N THR A 51 -1.40 -2.40 11.85
CA THR A 51 -1.71 -3.81 12.15
C THR A 51 -2.66 -4.40 11.12
N THR A 52 -3.69 -3.65 10.73
CA THR A 52 -4.66 -4.12 9.72
C THR A 52 -4.00 -4.35 8.35
N ILE A 53 -3.10 -3.46 7.92
CA ILE A 53 -2.39 -3.60 6.65
C ILE A 53 -1.43 -4.79 6.69
N LEU A 54 -0.56 -4.83 7.70
CA LEU A 54 0.55 -5.80 7.78
C LEU A 54 0.06 -7.22 8.07
N GLU A 55 -0.94 -7.38 8.94
CA GLU A 55 -1.37 -8.70 9.39
C GLU A 55 -2.57 -9.25 8.62
N LYS A 56 -3.37 -8.39 7.98
CA LYS A 56 -4.60 -8.81 7.29
C LYS A 56 -4.56 -8.55 5.79
N ILE A 57 -4.34 -7.30 5.37
CA ILE A 57 -4.50 -6.93 3.95
C ILE A 57 -3.36 -7.47 3.10
N ILE A 58 -2.10 -7.23 3.47
CA ILE A 58 -0.95 -7.71 2.69
C ILE A 58 -0.96 -9.24 2.58
N PRO A 59 -1.10 -10.02 3.68
CA PRO A 59 -1.15 -11.47 3.57
C PRO A 59 -2.31 -11.98 2.71
N PHE A 60 -3.48 -11.33 2.78
CA PHE A 60 -4.63 -11.67 1.93
C PHE A 60 -4.33 -11.42 0.45
N VAL A 61 -3.81 -10.24 0.13
CA VAL A 61 -3.48 -9.86 -1.25
C VAL A 61 -2.41 -10.79 -1.85
N GLU A 62 -1.36 -11.10 -1.08
CA GLU A 62 -0.32 -12.02 -1.54
C GLU A 62 -0.85 -13.43 -1.78
N LYS A 63 -1.81 -13.89 -0.97
CA LYS A 63 -2.44 -15.21 -1.13
C LYS A 63 -3.35 -15.29 -2.37
N GLU A 64 -4.08 -14.23 -2.71
CA GLU A 64 -5.05 -14.27 -3.81
C GLU A 64 -4.43 -13.94 -5.19
N LEU A 65 -3.23 -13.35 -5.21
CA LEU A 65 -2.55 -12.92 -6.45
C LEU A 65 -1.29 -13.72 -6.80
N ARG A 66 -0.82 -14.62 -5.93
CA ARG A 66 0.29 -15.56 -6.21
C ARG A 66 -0.19 -17.00 -6.20
#